data_AF-B1FEA8-F1
#
_entry.id   AF-B1FEA8-F1
#
_cell.length_a   1.000
_cell.length_b   1.000
_cell.length_c   1.000
_cell.angle_alpha   90.00
_cell.angle_beta   90.00
_cell.angle_gamma   90.00
#
_symmetry.space_group_name_H-M   'P 1'
#
loop_
_entity.id
_entity.type
_entity.pdbx_description
1 polymer ?
#
loop_
_entity_poly.entity_id
_entity_poly.type
_entity_poly.pdbx_seq_one_letter_code
_entity_poly.pdbx_strand_id
1 'polypeptide(L)'
;MIHSRCPLLACSLLLCLTLSSAGWADTTPDTTPRIGIGTQEPDPQTHLAFPNVPSHVIRVSTHVVIDQAPNHGLNYFALQVNFPNSTWAHGGILLVDNRQQANWGGLVDRGGGSHDYTHEDPAKDILLLQNPTGKHHTGPYAWALGNEYEIAIERGERVTLPPGDYTYIDGTASVHLTEPRTMWEWNLSIRPEGGGGTTFTSTLYNNSDFIDYFLVWNECGYGACDHPQHARWSPPLYRTSGAPDTDRVATDWYKF
;
A
#
# COMPACT_ATOMS: atom_id res chain seq x y z
N MET A 1 8.91 84.96 39.99
CA MET A 1 7.49 85.19 39.64
C MET A 1 7.40 85.43 38.16
N ILE A 2 6.89 84.45 37.40
CA ILE A 2 6.15 84.53 36.14
C ILE A 2 5.78 83.08 35.82
N HIS A 3 4.48 82.84 35.64
CA HIS A 3 3.88 81.56 35.30
C HIS A 3 4.28 81.12 33.89
N SER A 4 4.47 79.81 33.68
CA SER A 4 4.12 79.18 32.42
C SER A 4 3.85 77.68 32.55
N ARG A 5 2.55 77.37 32.45
CA ARG A 5 1.90 76.38 31.60
C ARG A 5 2.24 74.88 31.79
N CYS A 6 1.21 74.19 32.29
CA CYS A 6 0.84 72.82 31.93
C CYS A 6 0.58 72.73 30.40
N PRO A 7 0.78 71.57 29.75
CA PRO A 7 -0.27 70.54 29.82
C PRO A 7 0.23 69.09 29.97
N LEU A 8 -0.66 68.29 30.55
CA LEU A 8 -0.64 66.84 30.66
C LEU A 8 -0.48 66.17 29.28
N LEU A 9 0.53 65.30 29.14
CA LEU A 9 0.64 64.38 28.02
C LEU A 9 -0.22 63.14 28.26
N ALA A 10 -0.96 62.79 27.22
CA ALA A 10 -1.88 61.66 27.12
C ALA A 10 -1.17 60.32 27.31
N CYS A 11 -1.73 59.47 28.18
CA CYS A 11 -1.47 58.04 28.21
C CYS A 11 -2.55 57.37 27.34
N SER A 12 -2.19 56.94 26.14
CA SER A 12 -3.04 56.09 25.30
C SER A 12 -2.27 54.83 24.96
N LEU A 13 -2.63 53.77 25.66
CA LEU A 13 -2.25 52.39 25.38
C LEU A 13 -2.81 52.04 23.99
N LEU A 14 -1.96 51.96 22.96
CA LEU A 14 -2.34 51.33 21.69
C LEU A 14 -1.99 49.85 21.78
N LEU A 15 -3.04 49.04 21.86
CA LEU A 15 -3.01 47.59 21.85
C LEU A 15 -2.54 47.13 20.45
N CYS A 16 -1.34 46.56 20.33
CA CYS A 16 -0.94 45.82 19.13
C CYS A 16 -1.76 44.52 19.06
N LEU A 17 -2.88 44.56 18.32
CA LEU A 17 -3.54 43.37 17.81
C LEU A 17 -2.65 42.76 16.72
N THR A 18 -1.86 41.76 17.09
CA THR A 18 -1.29 40.83 16.11
C THR A 18 -2.44 40.00 15.54
N LEU A 19 -2.86 40.30 14.31
CA LEU A 19 -3.64 39.36 13.51
C LEU A 19 -2.78 38.13 13.25
N SER A 20 -2.93 37.10 14.06
CA SER A 20 -2.60 35.74 13.67
C SER A 20 -3.59 35.35 12.57
N SER A 21 -3.12 35.33 11.33
CA SER A 21 -3.81 34.64 10.25
C SER A 21 -3.86 33.16 10.61
N ALA A 22 -4.97 32.73 11.21
CA ALA A 22 -5.36 31.33 11.18
C ALA A 22 -5.45 30.97 9.69
N GLY A 23 -4.48 30.22 9.19
CA GLY A 23 -4.60 29.58 7.89
C GLY A 23 -5.78 28.63 8.00
N TRP A 24 -6.86 28.95 7.29
CA TRP A 24 -7.95 28.02 7.10
C TRP A 24 -7.32 26.86 6.33
N ALA A 25 -7.26 25.68 6.95
CA ALA A 25 -7.01 24.46 6.23
C ALA A 25 -8.13 24.35 5.19
N ASP A 26 -7.77 24.63 3.94
CA ASP A 26 -8.65 24.51 2.80
C ASP A 26 -9.03 23.03 2.72
N THR A 27 -10.22 22.70 3.22
CA THR A 27 -10.82 21.38 3.06
C THR A 27 -11.43 21.38 1.67
N THR A 28 -10.57 21.40 0.65
CA THR A 28 -10.99 21.05 -0.70
C THR A 28 -11.61 19.67 -0.62
N PRO A 29 -12.89 19.49 -0.96
CA PRO A 29 -13.48 18.16 -1.02
C PRO A 29 -12.63 17.34 -1.98
N ASP A 30 -12.22 16.16 -1.53
CA ASP A 30 -11.53 15.18 -2.34
C ASP A 30 -12.38 14.90 -3.60
N THR A 31 -11.91 15.43 -4.74
CA THR A 31 -12.60 15.34 -6.03
C THR A 31 -12.19 14.09 -6.80
N THR A 32 -11.30 13.28 -6.25
CA THR A 32 -10.92 12.00 -6.86
C THR A 32 -12.08 11.02 -6.69
N PRO A 33 -12.68 10.50 -7.77
CA PRO A 33 -13.69 9.47 -7.64
C PRO A 33 -13.11 8.30 -6.86
N ARG A 34 -13.79 7.85 -5.80
CA ARG A 34 -13.37 6.65 -5.07
C ARG A 34 -14.29 5.48 -5.41
N ILE A 35 -13.69 4.31 -5.54
CA ILE A 35 -14.36 3.05 -5.82
C ILE A 35 -14.55 2.33 -4.48
N GLY A 36 -15.81 2.09 -4.11
CA GLY A 36 -16.16 1.43 -2.85
C GLY A 36 -16.13 -0.09 -2.96
N ILE A 37 -15.56 -0.75 -1.96
CA ILE A 37 -15.68 -2.20 -1.78
C ILE A 37 -16.30 -2.44 -0.39
N GLY A 38 -17.45 -3.11 -0.36
CA GLY A 38 -18.22 -3.39 0.86
C GLY A 38 -19.20 -2.28 1.30
N THR A 39 -19.50 -1.33 0.41
CA THR A 39 -20.33 -0.13 0.71
C THR A 39 -21.84 -0.38 0.58
N GLN A 40 -22.47 -1.15 1.46
CA GLN A 40 -23.92 -1.45 1.39
C GLN A 40 -24.37 -2.05 0.03
N GLU A 41 -23.43 -2.48 -0.80
CA GLU A 41 -23.72 -3.03 -2.12
C GLU A 41 -24.29 -4.45 -1.95
N PRO A 42 -25.31 -4.82 -2.73
CA PRO A 42 -25.85 -6.18 -2.72
C PRO A 42 -24.85 -7.22 -3.25
N ASP A 43 -23.78 -6.78 -3.91
CA ASP A 43 -22.80 -7.64 -4.56
C ASP A 43 -21.61 -7.93 -3.62
N PRO A 44 -21.37 -9.20 -3.23
CA PRO A 44 -20.33 -9.58 -2.28
C PRO A 44 -18.91 -9.52 -2.85
N GLN A 45 -18.78 -9.11 -4.12
CA GLN A 45 -17.51 -9.03 -4.82
C GLN A 45 -16.51 -8.17 -4.04
N THR A 46 -15.29 -8.64 -3.96
CA THR A 46 -14.24 -8.06 -3.12
C THR A 46 -13.07 -7.53 -3.92
N HIS A 47 -13.02 -7.78 -5.23
CA HIS A 47 -11.90 -7.42 -6.08
C HIS A 47 -12.29 -6.40 -7.14
N LEU A 48 -11.34 -5.55 -7.49
CA LEU A 48 -11.38 -4.65 -8.64
C LEU A 48 -10.20 -4.97 -9.56
N ALA A 49 -10.51 -5.26 -10.82
CA ALA A 49 -9.52 -5.46 -11.88
C ALA A 49 -9.54 -4.31 -12.88
N PHE A 50 -8.41 -4.08 -13.54
CA PHE A 50 -8.19 -2.98 -14.46
C PHE A 50 -7.73 -3.49 -15.84
N PRO A 51 -8.64 -4.05 -16.65
CA PRO A 51 -8.29 -4.86 -17.83
C PRO A 51 -7.66 -4.07 -18.98
N ASN A 52 -7.84 -2.74 -19.02
CA ASN A 52 -7.31 -1.89 -20.09
C ASN A 52 -5.93 -1.29 -19.76
N VAL A 53 -5.36 -1.63 -18.61
CA VAL A 53 -3.98 -1.29 -18.29
C VAL A 53 -3.06 -2.15 -19.19
N PRO A 54 -2.12 -1.53 -19.92
CA PRO A 54 -1.19 -2.28 -20.75
C PRO A 54 -0.25 -3.12 -19.88
N SER A 55 0.30 -4.18 -20.44
CA SER A 55 1.40 -4.93 -19.82
C SER A 55 2.67 -4.08 -19.71
N HIS A 56 3.71 -4.64 -19.10
CA HIS A 56 5.00 -3.97 -18.85
C HIS A 56 4.93 -2.85 -17.81
N VAL A 57 4.04 -2.99 -16.82
CA VAL A 57 3.94 -2.07 -15.69
C VAL A 57 5.15 -2.26 -14.77
N ILE A 58 5.78 -1.16 -14.37
CA ILE A 58 6.94 -1.18 -13.46
C ILE A 58 6.66 -0.49 -12.14
N ARG A 59 5.53 0.22 -12.04
CA ARG A 59 5.03 0.83 -10.82
C ARG A 59 3.52 0.84 -10.87
N VAL A 60 2.89 0.50 -9.76
CA VAL A 60 1.47 0.76 -9.51
C VAL A 60 1.32 1.34 -8.11
N SER A 61 0.46 2.34 -7.95
CA SER A 61 0.04 2.81 -6.63
C SER A 61 -1.43 3.14 -6.58
N THR A 62 -1.99 3.09 -5.39
CA THR A 62 -3.39 3.44 -5.14
C THR A 62 -3.51 4.01 -3.74
N HIS A 63 -4.49 4.87 -3.52
CA HIS A 63 -4.88 5.30 -2.20
C HIS A 63 -6.04 4.47 -1.68
N VAL A 64 -6.04 4.20 -0.39
CA VAL A 64 -7.12 3.53 0.32
C VAL A 64 -7.52 4.33 1.55
N VAL A 65 -8.83 4.46 1.77
CA VAL A 65 -9.41 4.90 3.04
C VAL A 65 -10.24 3.75 3.57
N ILE A 66 -9.91 3.26 4.76
CA ILE A 66 -10.65 2.20 5.42
C ILE A 66 -11.70 2.85 6.32
N ASP A 67 -12.97 2.72 5.95
CA ASP A 67 -14.07 3.35 6.68
C ASP A 67 -14.59 2.43 7.80
N GLN A 68 -14.55 1.11 7.58
CA GLN A 68 -15.05 0.12 8.54
C GLN A 68 -14.28 -1.20 8.45
N ALA A 69 -13.92 -1.78 9.60
CA ALA A 69 -13.39 -3.13 9.71
C ALA A 69 -13.79 -3.74 11.06
N PRO A 70 -14.35 -4.98 11.11
CA PRO A 70 -14.53 -5.70 12.36
C PRO A 70 -13.21 -5.90 13.11
N ASN A 71 -13.24 -5.78 14.43
CA ASN A 71 -12.05 -5.89 15.29
C ASN A 71 -11.61 -7.34 15.58
N HIS A 72 -12.14 -8.32 14.86
CA HIS A 72 -11.87 -9.73 15.01
C HIS A 72 -11.66 -10.37 13.63
N GLY A 73 -11.03 -11.55 13.62
CA GLY A 73 -10.70 -12.25 12.39
C GLY A 73 -9.63 -11.52 11.59
N LEU A 74 -9.62 -11.74 10.27
CA LEU A 74 -8.72 -11.08 9.31
C LEU A 74 -9.52 -10.08 8.47
N ASN A 75 -9.02 -8.87 8.39
CA ASN A 75 -9.43 -7.87 7.40
C ASN A 75 -8.16 -7.42 6.68
N TYR A 76 -8.13 -7.57 5.36
CA TYR A 76 -6.97 -7.17 4.56
C TYR A 76 -7.44 -6.26 3.43
N PHE A 77 -6.77 -5.12 3.26
CA PHE A 77 -7.01 -4.18 2.18
C PHE A 77 -5.74 -4.10 1.35
N ALA A 78 -5.76 -4.70 0.16
CA ALA A 78 -4.54 -5.02 -0.55
C ALA A 78 -4.54 -4.56 -2.01
N LEU A 79 -3.35 -4.17 -2.47
CA LEU A 79 -2.98 -4.06 -3.87
C LEU A 79 -2.22 -5.33 -4.26
N GLN A 80 -2.73 -6.07 -5.25
CA GLN A 80 -2.10 -7.27 -5.79
C GLN A 80 -1.51 -6.97 -7.18
N VAL A 81 -0.35 -7.54 -7.45
CA VAL A 81 0.33 -7.53 -8.74
C VAL A 81 0.58 -8.96 -9.21
N ASN A 82 0.47 -9.18 -10.51
CA ASN A 82 0.70 -10.47 -11.14
C ASN A 82 1.74 -10.30 -12.23
N PHE A 83 2.69 -11.22 -12.26
CA PHE A 83 3.87 -11.21 -13.12
C PHE A 83 3.69 -12.23 -14.26
N PRO A 84 4.32 -11.99 -15.43
CA PRO A 84 4.22 -12.87 -16.61
C PRO A 84 4.78 -14.29 -16.41
N ASN A 85 5.55 -14.52 -15.34
CA ASN A 85 6.07 -15.84 -14.96
C ASN A 85 5.07 -16.64 -14.10
N SER A 86 3.77 -16.29 -14.13
CA SER A 86 2.70 -16.91 -13.34
C SER A 86 2.83 -16.73 -11.83
N THR A 87 3.62 -15.75 -11.38
CA THR A 87 3.62 -15.39 -9.96
C THR A 87 2.84 -14.15 -9.68
N TRP A 88 2.49 -13.98 -8.41
CA TRP A 88 1.79 -12.79 -7.96
C TRP A 88 2.17 -12.46 -6.52
N ALA A 89 2.05 -11.18 -6.18
CA ALA A 89 2.33 -10.61 -4.87
C ALA A 89 1.22 -9.65 -4.48
N HIS A 90 0.96 -9.46 -3.20
CA HIS A 90 0.05 -8.44 -2.69
C HIS A 90 0.66 -7.67 -1.53
N GLY A 91 0.17 -6.45 -1.31
CA GLY A 91 0.58 -5.64 -0.19
C GLY A 91 -0.50 -4.70 0.29
N GLY A 92 -0.52 -4.46 1.59
CA GLY A 92 -1.45 -3.49 2.14
C GLY A 92 -1.63 -3.58 3.65
N ILE A 93 -2.79 -3.13 4.08
CA ILE A 93 -3.12 -2.83 5.47
C ILE A 93 -4.01 -3.93 6.05
N LEU A 94 -3.70 -4.40 7.26
CA LEU A 94 -4.39 -5.49 7.93
C LEU A 94 -4.92 -5.11 9.30
N LEU A 95 -6.09 -5.66 9.64
CA LEU A 95 -6.58 -5.81 11.01
C LEU A 95 -6.70 -7.31 11.31
N VAL A 96 -5.87 -7.81 12.23
CA VAL A 96 -5.94 -9.22 12.68
C VAL A 96 -6.20 -9.27 14.18
N ASP A 97 -7.42 -9.62 14.57
CA ASP A 97 -7.85 -9.65 15.98
C ASP A 97 -7.43 -8.37 16.74
N ASN A 98 -7.86 -7.22 16.21
CA ASN A 98 -7.57 -5.89 16.73
C ASN A 98 -6.09 -5.47 16.68
N ARG A 99 -5.22 -6.22 16.00
CA ARG A 99 -3.83 -5.84 15.74
C ARG A 99 -3.70 -5.19 14.38
N GLN A 100 -3.26 -3.94 14.38
CA GLN A 100 -3.00 -3.17 13.17
C GLN A 100 -1.64 -3.53 12.59
N GLN A 101 -1.64 -3.99 11.36
CA GLN A 101 -0.45 -4.51 10.70
C GLN A 101 -0.38 -4.04 9.25
N ALA A 102 0.80 -4.17 8.67
CA ALA A 102 1.04 -4.11 7.25
C ALA A 102 1.62 -5.45 6.81
N ASN A 103 1.28 -5.87 5.59
CA ASN A 103 1.82 -7.08 4.98
C ASN A 103 2.31 -6.75 3.57
N TRP A 104 3.44 -7.33 3.22
CA TRP A 104 3.85 -7.64 1.87
C TRP A 104 3.86 -9.15 1.79
N GLY A 105 3.05 -9.71 0.92
CA GLY A 105 2.79 -11.14 0.82
C GLY A 105 2.85 -11.57 -0.63
N GLY A 106 2.95 -12.87 -0.86
CA GLY A 106 2.82 -13.44 -2.19
C GLY A 106 4.06 -13.30 -3.08
N LEU A 107 4.53 -14.45 -3.53
CA LEU A 107 5.26 -14.66 -4.77
C LEU A 107 4.99 -16.11 -5.13
N VAL A 108 3.71 -16.41 -5.31
CA VAL A 108 3.20 -17.78 -5.36
C VAL A 108 2.81 -18.10 -6.80
N ASP A 109 3.04 -19.34 -7.24
CA ASP A 109 2.68 -19.83 -8.59
C ASP A 109 1.15 -20.02 -8.77
N ARG A 110 0.38 -20.00 -7.67
CA ARG A 110 -1.08 -20.21 -7.60
C ARG A 110 -1.77 -19.28 -6.60
N GLY A 111 -3.03 -18.96 -6.88
CA GLY A 111 -3.81 -17.88 -6.27
C GLY A 111 -4.26 -18.12 -4.83
N GLY A 112 -3.56 -17.47 -3.90
CA GLY A 112 -3.96 -17.04 -2.55
C GLY A 112 -4.39 -18.07 -1.51
N GLY A 113 -4.61 -19.34 -1.87
CA GLY A 113 -5.15 -20.35 -0.98
C GLY A 113 -4.15 -20.87 0.06
N SER A 114 -4.66 -21.40 1.18
CA SER A 114 -3.84 -22.10 2.18
C SER A 114 -3.05 -23.30 1.62
N HIS A 115 -3.47 -23.82 0.46
CA HIS A 115 -2.76 -24.88 -0.25
C HIS A 115 -1.58 -24.37 -1.08
N ASP A 116 -1.56 -23.09 -1.45
CA ASP A 116 -0.54 -22.53 -2.33
C ASP A 116 0.80 -22.32 -1.60
N TYR A 117 0.78 -22.36 -0.26
CA TYR A 117 1.96 -22.47 0.60
C TYR A 117 2.38 -23.94 0.87
N THR A 118 1.66 -24.94 0.36
CA THR A 118 1.86 -26.36 0.71
C THR A 118 2.30 -27.24 -0.46
N HIS A 119 2.30 -26.73 -1.69
CA HIS A 119 2.64 -27.48 -2.90
C HIS A 119 3.91 -26.92 -3.53
N GLU A 120 5.04 -27.28 -2.93
CA GLU A 120 6.39 -26.87 -3.34
C GLU A 120 6.83 -27.53 -4.67
N ASP A 121 7.43 -26.76 -5.58
CA ASP A 121 8.21 -27.25 -6.73
C ASP A 121 9.57 -26.54 -6.72
N PRO A 122 10.58 -27.08 -6.00
CA PRO A 122 11.86 -26.41 -5.79
C PRO A 122 12.55 -25.91 -7.08
N ALA A 123 12.29 -26.54 -8.22
CA ALA A 123 12.87 -26.14 -9.51
C ALA A 123 12.21 -24.90 -10.12
N LYS A 124 10.93 -24.66 -9.82
CA LYS A 124 10.23 -23.42 -10.19
C LYS A 124 10.38 -22.36 -9.10
N ASP A 125 10.35 -22.78 -7.84
CA ASP A 125 10.34 -21.87 -6.72
C ASP A 125 11.64 -21.06 -6.58
N ILE A 126 12.76 -21.59 -7.07
CA ILE A 126 14.03 -20.86 -7.21
C ILE A 126 13.90 -19.57 -8.04
N LEU A 127 12.92 -19.51 -8.95
CA LEU A 127 12.62 -18.32 -9.74
C LEU A 127 11.82 -17.27 -8.94
N LEU A 128 11.25 -17.68 -7.79
CA LEU A 128 10.24 -16.99 -6.99
C LEU A 128 10.76 -16.65 -5.59
N LEU A 129 12.06 -16.39 -5.49
CA LEU A 129 12.72 -16.16 -4.22
C LEU A 129 12.34 -14.81 -3.62
N GLN A 130 11.66 -14.82 -2.47
CA GLN A 130 11.06 -13.62 -1.90
C GLN A 130 12.03 -12.78 -1.07
N ASN A 131 12.89 -13.38 -0.25
CA ASN A 131 13.73 -12.64 0.70
C ASN A 131 15.17 -13.18 0.76
N PRO A 132 16.20 -12.32 0.81
CA PRO A 132 17.46 -12.67 1.44
C PRO A 132 17.19 -12.91 2.93
N THR A 133 17.89 -13.86 3.52
CA THR A 133 17.73 -14.34 4.91
C THR A 133 17.10 -13.32 5.87
N GLY A 134 15.88 -13.61 6.37
CA GLY A 134 15.36 -13.01 7.61
C GLY A 134 14.62 -11.66 7.53
N LYS A 135 13.98 -11.28 6.42
CA LYS A 135 13.13 -10.07 6.38
C LYS A 135 11.69 -10.33 6.86
N HIS A 136 11.17 -9.41 7.68
CA HIS A 136 9.75 -9.38 8.05
C HIS A 136 8.90 -8.90 6.88
N HIS A 137 7.96 -9.73 6.48
CA HIS A 137 7.01 -9.43 5.43
C HIS A 137 5.68 -8.93 5.99
N THR A 138 5.38 -9.30 7.25
CA THR A 138 4.31 -8.74 8.06
C THR A 138 4.92 -8.00 9.24
N GLY A 139 4.39 -6.83 9.59
CA GLY A 139 4.83 -6.07 10.75
C GLY A 139 3.75 -5.19 11.34
N PRO A 140 3.90 -4.76 12.61
CA PRO A 140 3.04 -3.75 13.20
C PRO A 140 3.04 -2.47 12.36
N TYR A 141 1.86 -1.92 12.11
CA TYR A 141 1.68 -0.68 11.36
C TYR A 141 0.49 0.08 11.95
N ALA A 142 0.74 1.21 12.59
CA ALA A 142 -0.29 1.97 13.31
C ALA A 142 -1.12 2.81 12.33
N TRP A 143 -2.11 2.18 11.69
CA TRP A 143 -3.07 2.85 10.81
C TRP A 143 -4.37 3.17 11.57
N ALA A 144 -5.26 3.97 11.00
CA ALA A 144 -6.54 4.33 11.61
C ALA A 144 -7.66 4.40 10.58
N LEU A 145 -8.89 4.14 11.02
CA LEU A 145 -10.09 4.31 10.19
C LEU A 145 -10.24 5.77 9.76
N GLY A 146 -10.75 5.98 8.54
CA GLY A 146 -10.99 7.31 7.97
C GLY A 146 -9.73 8.05 7.49
N ASN A 147 -8.53 7.56 7.84
CA ASN A 147 -7.29 8.08 7.30
C ASN A 147 -6.99 7.46 5.93
N GLU A 148 -6.30 8.23 5.10
CA GLU A 148 -5.87 7.80 3.77
C GLU A 148 -4.43 7.31 3.78
N TYR A 149 -4.18 6.26 3.00
CA TYR A 149 -2.87 5.65 2.84
C TYR A 149 -2.61 5.39 1.36
N GLU A 150 -1.42 5.74 0.86
CA GLU A 150 -0.94 5.23 -0.42
C GLU A 150 -0.28 3.86 -0.21
N ILE A 151 -0.70 2.89 -1.02
CA ILE A 151 -0.05 1.61 -1.21
C ILE A 151 0.62 1.67 -2.59
N ALA A 152 1.92 1.47 -2.65
CA ALA A 152 2.68 1.49 -3.91
C ALA A 152 3.60 0.29 -4.03
N ILE A 153 3.65 -0.27 -5.23
CA ILE A 153 4.51 -1.38 -5.63
C ILE A 153 5.35 -0.91 -6.80
N GLU A 154 6.66 -0.96 -6.66
CA GLU A 154 7.59 -0.39 -7.63
C GLU A 154 8.80 -1.30 -7.87
N ARG A 155 9.16 -1.46 -9.13
CA ARG A 155 10.38 -2.16 -9.54
C ARG A 155 11.60 -1.34 -9.11
N GLY A 156 12.45 -1.95 -8.30
CA GLY A 156 13.75 -1.43 -7.91
C GLY A 156 14.87 -1.84 -8.86
N GLU A 157 16.04 -2.10 -8.31
CA GLU A 157 17.22 -2.45 -9.10
C GLU A 157 17.22 -3.93 -9.51
N ARG A 158 17.99 -4.21 -10.57
CA ARG A 158 18.35 -5.59 -10.91
C ARG A 158 19.52 -6.01 -10.04
N VAL A 159 19.31 -7.04 -9.23
CA VAL A 159 20.31 -7.55 -8.29
C VAL A 159 20.82 -8.92 -8.71
N THR A 160 22.03 -9.27 -8.25
CA THR A 160 22.53 -10.65 -8.34
C THR A 160 22.67 -11.20 -6.93
N LEU A 161 21.85 -12.20 -6.63
CA LEU A 161 21.86 -12.92 -5.37
C LEU A 161 22.95 -14.00 -5.43
N PRO A 162 23.88 -14.06 -4.45
CA PRO A 162 24.92 -15.08 -4.42
C PRO A 162 24.34 -16.48 -4.13
N PRO A 163 25.11 -17.56 -4.38
CA PRO A 163 24.79 -18.88 -3.82
C PRO A 163 24.59 -18.81 -2.30
N GLY A 164 23.71 -19.66 -1.77
CA GLY A 164 23.39 -19.69 -0.35
C GLY A 164 21.96 -20.11 -0.05
N ASP A 165 21.59 -20.06 1.22
CA ASP A 165 20.26 -20.42 1.68
C ASP A 165 19.34 -19.20 1.71
N TYR A 166 18.12 -19.39 1.22
CA TYR A 166 17.09 -18.36 1.16
C TYR A 166 15.77 -18.91 1.66
N THR A 167 14.98 -18.05 2.29
CA THR A 167 13.75 -18.44 2.97
C THR A 167 12.55 -17.83 2.26
N TYR A 168 11.46 -18.59 2.15
CA TYR A 168 10.18 -18.07 1.70
C TYR A 168 9.59 -17.11 2.73
N ILE A 169 8.61 -16.35 2.28
CA ILE A 169 7.96 -15.28 3.04
C ILE A 169 7.30 -15.79 4.32
N ASP A 170 6.66 -16.97 4.28
CA ASP A 170 6.03 -17.60 5.43
C ASP A 170 7.01 -18.19 6.46
N GLY A 171 8.31 -18.24 6.12
CA GLY A 171 9.36 -18.79 6.97
C GLY A 171 9.33 -20.32 7.11
N THR A 172 8.51 -21.03 6.32
CA THR A 172 8.29 -22.47 6.51
C THR A 172 9.30 -23.32 5.74
N ALA A 173 9.77 -22.82 4.61
CA ALA A 173 10.70 -23.52 3.72
C ALA A 173 11.97 -22.70 3.45
N SER A 174 13.03 -23.40 3.06
CA SER A 174 14.27 -22.77 2.58
C SER A 174 14.81 -23.51 1.37
N VAL A 175 15.36 -22.75 0.42
CA VAL A 175 15.99 -23.24 -0.80
C VAL A 175 17.47 -22.90 -0.77
N HIS A 176 18.30 -23.88 -1.14
CA HIS A 176 19.73 -23.70 -1.32
C HIS A 176 20.06 -23.41 -2.80
N LEU A 177 20.62 -22.23 -3.07
CA LEU A 177 21.12 -21.85 -4.39
C LEU A 177 22.59 -22.27 -4.53
N THR A 178 22.90 -23.09 -5.54
CA THR A 178 24.27 -23.49 -5.85
C THR A 178 24.99 -22.52 -6.79
N GLU A 179 24.25 -21.64 -7.46
CA GLU A 179 24.74 -20.66 -8.44
C GLU A 179 24.14 -19.27 -8.18
N PRO A 180 24.82 -18.19 -8.57
CA PRO A 180 24.23 -16.86 -8.52
C PRO A 180 22.94 -16.77 -9.35
N ARG A 181 22.00 -15.92 -8.91
CA ARG A 181 20.73 -15.66 -9.61
C ARG A 181 20.50 -14.16 -9.78
N THR A 182 20.11 -13.76 -10.98
CA THR A 182 19.79 -12.36 -11.25
C THR A 182 18.29 -12.14 -11.20
N MET A 183 17.85 -11.19 -10.37
CA MET A 183 16.43 -10.90 -10.11
C MET A 183 16.20 -9.40 -10.09
N TRP A 184 14.95 -8.98 -10.09
CA TRP A 184 14.51 -7.61 -9.86
C TRP A 184 13.96 -7.45 -8.47
N GLU A 185 14.33 -6.34 -7.83
CA GLU A 185 13.67 -5.86 -6.63
C GLU A 185 12.27 -5.37 -6.95
N TRP A 186 11.32 -5.69 -6.08
CA TRP A 186 9.98 -5.13 -6.08
C TRP A 186 9.69 -4.63 -4.68
N ASN A 187 9.53 -3.33 -4.57
CA ASN A 187 9.39 -2.64 -3.31
C ASN A 187 7.93 -2.29 -3.10
N LEU A 188 7.37 -2.77 -1.98
CA LEU A 188 6.15 -2.23 -1.42
C LEU A 188 6.48 -1.06 -0.50
N SER A 189 5.68 -0.02 -0.62
CA SER A 189 5.55 0.99 0.41
C SER A 189 4.08 1.20 0.80
N ILE A 190 3.84 1.44 2.09
CA ILE A 190 2.57 1.92 2.61
C ILE A 190 2.86 3.17 3.42
N ARG A 191 2.31 4.30 2.99
CA ARG A 191 2.54 5.59 3.64
C ARG A 191 1.22 6.30 3.92
N PRO A 192 1.07 6.97 5.07
CA PRO A 192 -0.09 7.83 5.30
C PRO A 192 -0.05 9.03 4.36
N GLU A 193 -1.21 9.42 3.85
CA GLU A 193 -1.34 10.62 3.03
C GLU A 193 -1.07 11.87 3.87
N GLY A 194 -0.44 12.89 3.26
CA GLY A 194 -0.01 14.10 3.98
C GLY A 194 1.33 13.98 4.71
N GLY A 195 2.03 12.84 4.61
CA GLY A 195 3.44 12.69 5.01
C GLY A 195 3.72 12.62 6.51
N GLY A 196 2.68 12.58 7.35
CA GLY A 196 2.81 12.32 8.78
C GLY A 196 2.77 10.82 9.09
N GLY A 197 3.65 10.34 9.97
CA GLY A 197 3.64 8.94 10.45
C GLY A 197 4.68 8.03 9.80
N THR A 198 4.68 6.76 10.21
CA THR A 198 5.65 5.77 9.76
C THR A 198 5.29 5.25 8.36
N THR A 199 6.28 5.12 7.47
CA THR A 199 6.14 4.38 6.22
C THR A 199 6.54 2.92 6.46
N PHE A 200 5.67 1.98 6.08
CA PHE A 200 6.05 0.58 5.99
C PHE A 200 6.71 0.33 4.65
N THR A 201 7.83 -0.37 4.63
CA THR A 201 8.50 -0.78 3.40
C THR A 201 8.90 -2.25 3.48
N SER A 202 8.69 -2.97 2.39
CA SER A 202 9.19 -4.34 2.25
C SER A 202 9.60 -4.59 0.81
N THR A 203 10.53 -5.50 0.60
CA THR A 203 11.09 -5.83 -0.71
C THR A 203 10.89 -7.31 -0.95
N LEU A 204 10.42 -7.66 -2.14
CA LEU A 204 10.51 -9.01 -2.66
C LEU A 204 11.43 -9.04 -3.88
N TYR A 205 11.92 -10.22 -4.25
CA TYR A 205 12.71 -10.40 -5.46
C TYR A 205 11.94 -11.28 -6.44
N ASN A 206 11.91 -10.91 -7.71
CA ASN A 206 11.24 -11.70 -8.75
C ASN A 206 12.09 -11.66 -10.03
N ASN A 207 12.16 -12.73 -10.80
CA ASN A 207 12.93 -12.72 -12.05
C ASN A 207 12.25 -11.95 -13.19
N SER A 208 10.96 -11.62 -13.04
CA SER A 208 10.25 -10.74 -13.95
C SER A 208 10.59 -9.27 -13.70
N ASP A 209 10.79 -8.55 -14.80
CA ASP A 209 11.05 -7.13 -14.81
C ASP A 209 9.78 -6.29 -15.01
N PHE A 210 8.59 -6.89 -15.04
CA PHE A 210 7.35 -6.13 -15.12
C PHE A 210 6.12 -6.87 -14.54
N ILE A 211 5.12 -6.09 -14.19
CA ILE A 211 3.77 -6.51 -13.82
C ILE A 211 2.94 -6.62 -15.10
N ASP A 212 2.23 -7.74 -15.25
CA ASP A 212 1.33 -8.02 -16.36
C ASP A 212 -0.07 -7.46 -16.09
N TYR A 213 -0.57 -7.62 -14.86
CA TYR A 213 -1.81 -6.99 -14.40
C TYR A 213 -1.82 -6.81 -12.87
N PHE A 214 -2.69 -5.93 -12.38
CA PHE A 214 -2.89 -5.69 -10.96
C PHE A 214 -4.36 -5.59 -10.58
N LEU A 215 -4.64 -5.75 -9.28
CA LEU A 215 -5.96 -5.76 -8.68
C LEU A 215 -5.91 -4.98 -7.36
N VAL A 216 -7.03 -4.41 -6.92
CA VAL A 216 -7.20 -4.01 -5.51
C VAL A 216 -8.35 -4.79 -4.91
N TRP A 217 -8.28 -5.13 -3.63
CA TRP A 217 -9.30 -5.97 -3.02
C TRP A 217 -9.37 -5.86 -1.49
N ASN A 218 -10.52 -6.27 -0.96
CA ASN A 218 -10.78 -6.39 0.47
C ASN A 218 -10.93 -7.89 0.85
N GLU A 219 -10.00 -8.45 1.61
CA GLU A 219 -10.15 -9.77 2.22
C GLU A 219 -10.90 -9.67 3.54
N CYS A 220 -11.75 -10.66 3.77
CA CYS A 220 -12.20 -11.03 5.09
C CYS A 220 -11.83 -12.50 5.35
N GLY A 221 -11.48 -12.83 6.59
CA GLY A 221 -11.15 -14.20 6.99
C GLY A 221 -11.40 -14.42 8.48
N TYR A 222 -11.34 -15.68 8.92
CA TYR A 222 -11.44 -16.07 10.33
C TYR A 222 -12.65 -15.45 11.08
N GLY A 223 -13.82 -15.44 10.45
CA GLY A 223 -15.07 -14.92 11.04
C GLY A 223 -15.37 -13.44 10.79
N ALA A 224 -14.43 -12.69 10.18
CA ALA A 224 -14.68 -11.27 9.83
C ALA A 224 -15.76 -11.08 8.76
N CYS A 225 -15.98 -12.07 7.90
CA CYS A 225 -16.88 -11.96 6.74
C CYS A 225 -18.36 -11.77 7.08
N ASP A 226 -18.78 -12.10 8.31
CA ASP A 226 -20.16 -11.93 8.75
C ASP A 226 -20.47 -10.49 9.21
N HIS A 227 -19.48 -9.61 9.14
CA HIS A 227 -19.56 -8.22 9.60
C HIS A 227 -19.17 -7.24 8.48
N PRO A 228 -19.72 -6.01 8.48
CA PRO A 228 -19.42 -5.06 7.43
C PRO A 228 -17.94 -4.65 7.45
N GLN A 229 -17.29 -4.78 6.29
CA GLN A 229 -15.96 -4.28 5.98
C GLN A 229 -16.12 -3.29 4.83
N HIS A 230 -15.55 -2.09 4.95
CA HIS A 230 -15.70 -1.06 3.92
C HIS A 230 -14.41 -0.28 3.74
N ALA A 231 -13.97 -0.18 2.48
CA ALA A 231 -12.90 0.71 2.07
C ALA A 231 -13.22 1.40 0.74
N ARG A 232 -12.65 2.58 0.58
CA ARG A 232 -12.72 3.41 -0.62
C ARG A 232 -11.34 3.53 -1.25
N TRP A 233 -11.25 3.18 -2.52
CA TRP A 233 -10.01 3.13 -3.29
C TRP A 233 -9.98 4.24 -4.33
N SER A 234 -8.84 4.92 -4.50
CA SER A 234 -8.65 5.76 -5.69
C SER A 234 -8.41 4.89 -6.93
N PRO A 235 -8.72 5.36 -8.15
CA PRO A 235 -8.18 4.79 -9.37
C PRO A 235 -6.66 4.65 -9.26
N PRO A 236 -6.08 3.45 -9.49
CA PRO A 236 -4.66 3.26 -9.39
C PRO A 236 -3.88 4.10 -10.42
N LEU A 237 -2.75 4.64 -9.99
CA LEU A 237 -1.74 5.21 -10.87
C LEU A 237 -0.75 4.13 -11.26
N TYR A 238 -0.30 4.14 -12.52
CA TYR A 238 0.70 3.19 -12.99
C TYR A 238 1.73 3.84 -13.93
N ARG A 239 2.92 3.23 -13.98
CA ARG A 239 3.98 3.55 -14.94
C ARG A 239 4.42 2.29 -15.68
N THR A 240 4.87 2.47 -16.91
CA THR A 240 5.33 1.38 -17.77
C THR A 240 6.82 1.54 -18.08
N SER A 241 7.51 0.44 -18.42
CA SER A 241 8.92 0.49 -18.80
C SER A 241 9.22 1.45 -19.97
N GLY A 242 8.29 1.65 -20.90
CA GLY A 242 8.40 2.60 -22.02
C GLY A 242 8.10 4.06 -21.67
N ALA A 243 7.59 4.33 -20.46
CA ALA A 243 7.29 5.66 -19.95
C ALA A 243 7.49 5.69 -18.42
N PRO A 244 8.73 5.52 -17.93
CA PRO A 244 9.01 5.27 -16.52
C PRO A 244 8.79 6.49 -15.61
N ASP A 245 8.70 7.69 -16.19
CA ASP A 245 8.53 8.96 -15.47
C ASP A 245 7.12 9.55 -15.62
N THR A 246 6.17 8.79 -16.15
CA THR A 246 4.80 9.28 -16.43
C THR A 246 3.77 8.40 -15.76
N ASP A 247 3.12 8.93 -14.73
CA ASP A 247 1.95 8.29 -14.12
C ASP A 247 0.74 8.38 -15.07
N ARG A 248 0.05 7.26 -15.19
CA ARG A 248 -1.22 7.11 -15.92
C ARG A 248 -2.28 6.61 -14.95
N VAL A 249 -3.53 7.02 -15.15
CA VAL A 249 -4.65 6.61 -14.30
C VAL A 249 -5.33 5.39 -14.93
N ALA A 250 -5.52 4.32 -14.15
CA ALA A 250 -6.34 3.18 -14.53
C ALA A 250 -7.82 3.52 -14.32
N THR A 251 -8.53 3.82 -15.42
CA THR A 251 -9.89 4.39 -15.38
C THR A 251 -11.00 3.37 -15.64
N ASP A 252 -10.70 2.33 -16.43
CA ASP A 252 -11.65 1.24 -16.69
C ASP A 252 -11.43 0.10 -15.71
N TRP A 253 -12.47 -0.24 -14.95
CA TRP A 253 -12.45 -1.31 -13.97
C TRP A 253 -13.74 -2.11 -13.96
N TYR A 254 -13.65 -3.33 -13.47
CA TYR A 254 -14.81 -4.15 -13.13
C TYR A 254 -14.60 -4.81 -11.77
N LYS A 255 -15.72 -5.11 -11.11
CA LYS A 255 -15.76 -5.74 -9.81
C LYS A 255 -16.07 -7.24 -9.97
N PHE A 256 -15.45 -8.10 -9.16
CA PHE A 256 -15.63 -9.55 -9.19
C PHE A 256 -15.30 -10.25 -7.85
#